data_AF-A0A356CJ84-F1
#
_entry.id   AF-A0A356CJ84-F1
#
_cell.length_a   1.000
_cell.length_b   1.000
_cell.length_c   1.000
_cell.angle_alpha   90.00
_cell.angle_beta   90.00
_cell.angle_gamma   90.00
#
_symmetry.space_group_name_H-M   'P 1'
#
loop_
_entity.id
_entity.type
_entity.pdbx_description
1 polymer ?
#
loop_
_entity_poly.entity_id
_entity_poly.type
_entity_poly.pdbx_seq_one_letter_code
_entity_poly.pdbx_strand_id
1 'polypeptide(L)' 'RKGQTAFRNSLDIVSHGSDGVLKVSPFFYWSDSELDGYITAHGLSSETDYYDPTKVHEDRECGLHTQSVTG' A
#
# COMPACT_ATOMS: atom_id res chain seq x y z
N ARG A 1 3.83 -4.89 -0.36
CA ARG A 1 4.73 -5.74 0.44
C ARG A 1 5.87 -6.26 -0.44
N LYS A 2 6.81 -7.07 0.05
CA LYS A 2 7.78 -7.79 -0.81
C LYS A 2 7.00 -8.72 -1.75
N GLY A 3 7.50 -8.95 -2.97
CA GLY A 3 6.90 -9.84 -3.96
C GLY A 3 5.90 -9.19 -4.92
N GLN A 4 5.50 -7.93 -4.71
CA GLN A 4 4.50 -7.29 -5.57
C GLN A 4 5.04 -6.69 -6.87
N THR A 5 6.23 -6.09 -6.83
CA THR A 5 6.93 -5.59 -8.03
C THR A 5 8.43 -5.73 -7.85
N ALA A 6 9.20 -5.68 -8.94
CA ALA A 6 10.66 -5.71 -8.88
C ALA A 6 11.24 -4.56 -8.03
N PHE A 7 10.70 -3.35 -8.16
CA PHE A 7 11.08 -2.22 -7.32
C PHE A 7 10.79 -2.47 -5.83
N ARG A 8 9.60 -3.01 -5.52
CA ARG A 8 9.27 -3.34 -4.12
C ARG A 8 10.15 -4.43 -3.53
N ASN A 9 10.74 -5.30 -4.35
CA ASN A 9 11.66 -6.34 -3.90
C ASN A 9 13.03 -5.79 -3.49
N SER A 10 13.40 -4.59 -3.93
CA SER A 10 14.67 -3.94 -3.57
C SER A 10 14.57 -3.04 -2.33
N LEU A 11 13.40 -2.95 -1.69
CA LEU A 11 13.17 -2.16 -0.48
C LEU A 11 13.32 -3.01 0.79
N ASP A 12 13.03 -2.41 1.95
CA ASP A 12 12.95 -3.05 3.26
C ASP A 12 11.80 -2.43 4.09
N ILE A 13 11.63 -2.84 5.34
CA ILE A 13 10.67 -2.30 6.32
C ILE A 13 10.81 -0.79 6.42
N VAL A 14 12.04 -0.27 6.41
CA VAL A 14 12.32 1.17 6.42
C VAL A 14 13.06 1.52 5.13
N SER A 15 12.57 2.53 4.42
CA SER A 15 13.18 3.00 3.17
C SER A 15 13.11 4.53 3.07
N HIS A 16 14.04 5.13 2.34
CA HIS A 16 14.01 6.57 2.05
C HIS A 16 13.35 6.81 0.69
N GLY A 17 12.37 7.71 0.66
CA GLY A 17 11.77 8.20 -0.57
C GLY A 17 12.69 9.19 -1.30
N SER A 18 12.50 9.31 -2.60
CA SER A 18 13.20 10.29 -3.45
C SER A 18 12.87 11.74 -3.08
N ASP A 19 11.78 11.94 -2.35
CA ASP A 19 11.31 13.20 -1.76
C ASP A 19 11.93 13.47 -0.37
N GLY A 20 12.87 12.63 0.09
CA GLY A 20 13.50 12.73 1.40
C GLY A 20 12.62 12.21 2.55
N VAL A 21 11.44 11.64 2.26
CA VAL A 21 10.52 11.13 3.28
C VAL A 21 10.94 9.73 3.72
N LEU A 22 10.99 9.49 5.04
CA LEU A 22 11.16 8.15 5.59
C LEU A 22 9.85 7.36 5.45
N LYS A 23 9.90 6.25 4.72
CA LYS A 23 8.76 5.37 4.48
C LYS A 23 8.91 4.09 5.31
N VAL A 24 7.85 3.73 6.03
CA VAL A 24 7.80 2.52 6.87
C VAL A 24 6.73 1.58 6.33
N SER A 25 7.13 0.35 6.02
CA SER A 25 6.28 -0.76 5.56
C SER A 25 6.25 -1.87 6.61
N PRO A 26 5.38 -1.79 7.63
CA PRO A 26 5.41 -2.72 8.78
C PRO A 26 5.14 -4.18 8.39
N PHE A 27 4.39 -4.41 7.31
CA PHE A 27 4.08 -5.75 6.80
C PHE A 27 4.97 -6.17 5.63
N PHE A 28 6.17 -5.59 5.49
CA PHE A 28 7.00 -5.77 4.28
C PHE A 28 7.24 -7.24 3.93
N TYR A 29 7.52 -8.09 4.92
CA TYR A 29 7.79 -9.51 4.72
C TYR A 29 6.58 -10.43 4.82
N TRP A 30 5.38 -9.90 5.13
CA TRP A 30 4.19 -10.73 5.28
C TRP A 30 3.65 -11.19 3.92
N SER A 31 3.30 -12.47 3.85
CA SER A 31 2.54 -13.05 2.74
C SER A 31 1.11 -12.51 2.72
N ASP A 32 0.38 -12.77 1.63
CA ASP A 32 -1.06 -12.47 1.57
C ASP A 32 -1.83 -13.24 2.66
N SER A 33 -1.51 -14.52 2.87
CA SER A 33 -2.18 -15.36 3.88
C SER A 33 -1.97 -14.89 5.32
N GLU A 34 -0.79 -14.35 5.65
CA GLU A 34 -0.52 -13.78 6.98
C GLU A 34 -1.34 -12.51 7.22
N LEU A 35 -1.46 -11.66 6.18
CA LEU A 35 -2.27 -10.45 6.25
C LEU A 35 -3.77 -10.78 6.35
N ASP A 36 -4.25 -11.74 5.56
CA ASP A 36 -5.64 -12.21 5.60
C ASP A 36 -5.99 -12.82 6.96
N GLY A 37 -5.06 -13.58 7.55
CA GLY A 37 -5.19 -14.14 8.89
C GLY A 37 -5.31 -13.04 9.96
N TYR A 38 -4.51 -11.98 9.84
CA TYR A 38 -4.58 -10.83 10.75
C TYR A 38 -5.91 -10.07 10.65
N ILE A 39 -6.36 -9.78 9.43
CA ILE A 39 -7.65 -9.13 9.17
C ILE A 39 -8.79 -9.93 9.82
N THR A 40 -8.81 -11.24 9.60
CA THR A 40 -9.82 -12.15 10.17
C THR A 40 -9.75 -12.20 11.70
N ALA A 41 -8.55 -12.36 12.27
CA ALA A 41 -8.36 -12.46 13.71
C ALA A 41 -8.78 -11.20 14.48
N HIS A 42 -8.70 -10.04 13.83
CA HIS A 42 -9.06 -8.75 14.41
C HIS A 42 -10.43 -8.23 13.94
N GLY A 43 -11.17 -8.98 13.12
CA GLY A 43 -12.48 -8.57 12.62
C GLY A 43 -12.43 -7.30 11.78
N LEU A 44 -11.33 -7.06 11.05
CA LEU A 44 -11.18 -5.89 10.19
C LEU A 44 -12.00 -6.09 8.91
N SER A 45 -12.68 -5.03 8.45
CA SER A 45 -13.38 -5.04 7.16
C SER A 45 -12.38 -5.07 6.01
N SER A 46 -12.60 -5.97 5.05
CA SER A 46 -11.87 -5.97 3.78
C SER A 46 -12.57 -5.08 2.75
N GLU A 47 -11.80 -4.54 1.81
CA GLU A 47 -12.22 -3.54 0.82
C GLU A 47 -13.06 -4.12 -0.33
N THR A 48 -13.44 -5.40 -0.27
CA THR A 48 -14.15 -6.10 -1.36
C THR A 48 -15.53 -5.52 -1.69
N ASP A 49 -16.04 -4.60 -0.87
CA ASP A 49 -17.32 -3.92 -1.07
C ASP A 49 -17.15 -2.39 -1.15
N TYR A 50 -15.94 -1.91 -1.50
CA TYR A 50 -15.68 -0.47 -1.64
C TYR A 50 -16.24 0.07 -2.95
N TYR A 51 -17.40 0.71 -2.84
CA TYR A 51 -18.03 1.46 -3.90
C TYR A 51 -17.85 2.96 -3.68
N ASP A 52 -17.07 3.61 -4.54
CA ASP A 52 -16.91 5.07 -4.56
C ASP A 52 -17.50 5.63 -5.86
N PRO A 53 -18.62 6.36 -5.81
CA PRO A 53 -19.30 6.87 -7.00
C PRO A 53 -18.51 7.96 -7.74
N THR A 54 -17.43 8.48 -7.14
CA THR A 54 -16.51 9.44 -7.78
C THR A 54 -15.32 8.74 -8.45
N LYS A 55 -15.16 7.43 -8.21
CA LYS A 55 -14.11 6.58 -8.76
C LYS A 55 -14.53 6.09 -10.14
N VAL A 56 -14.07 6.81 -11.17
CA VAL A 56 -14.43 6.55 -12.58
C VAL A 56 -14.06 5.12 -13.03
N HIS A 57 -13.02 4.51 -12.43
CA HIS A 57 -12.60 3.14 -12.68
C HIS A 57 -12.27 2.45 -11.34
N GLU A 58 -12.72 1.22 -11.14
CA GLU A 58 -12.44 0.45 -9.91
C GLU A 58 -10.93 0.34 -9.62
N ASP A 59 -10.13 0.25 -10.67
CA ASP A 59 -8.67 0.12 -10.65
C ASP A 59 -7.92 1.41 -10.29
N ARG A 60 -8.61 2.57 -10.23
CA ARG A 60 -7.97 3.86 -9.95
C ARG A 60 -7.68 3.96 -8.45
N GLU A 61 -6.43 4.06 -8.07
CA GLU A 61 -6.05 4.20 -6.66
C GLU A 61 -6.68 5.49 -6.06
N CYS A 62 -7.24 5.39 -4.85
CA CYS A 62 -7.77 6.55 -4.11
C CYS A 62 -6.61 7.23 -3.37
N GLY A 63 -6.40 8.54 -3.59
CA GLY A 63 -5.38 9.32 -2.89
C GLY A 63 -5.04 10.64 -3.59
N LEU A 64 -4.62 11.66 -2.84
CA LEU A 64 -4.09 12.91 -3.40
C LEU A 64 -2.66 12.65 -3.91
N HIS A 65 -2.50 12.43 -5.22
CA HIS A 65 -1.17 12.41 -5.86
C HIS A 65 -0.68 13.84 -6.08
N THR A 66 -0.28 14.54 -5.01
CA THR A 66 0.43 15.82 -5.15
C THR A 66 1.90 15.54 -5.45
N GLN A 67 2.23 15.25 -6.70
CA GLN A 67 3.61 15.45 -7.14
C GLN A 67 3.83 16.97 -7.24
N SER A 68 4.40 17.55 -6.20
CA SER A 68 4.92 18.90 -6.24
C SER A 68 6.28 18.90 -5.58
N VAL A 69 7.29 18.51 -6.35
CA VAL A 69 8.66 18.95 -6.10
C VAL A 69 9.11 19.65 -7.37
N THR A 70 8.78 20.93 -7.47
CA THR A 70 9.52 21.84 -8.34
C THR A 70 10.64 22.41 -7.48
N GLY A 71 11.87 22.03 -7.78
CA GLY A 71 13.10 22.63 -7.27
C GLY A 71 14.07 22.76 -8.42
#